data_AF-A0A0K9YUR5-F1
#
_entry.id   AF-A0A0K9YUR5-F1
#
_cell.length_a   1.000
_cell.length_b   1.000
_cell.length_c   1.000
_cell.angle_alpha   90.00
_cell.angle_beta   90.00
_cell.angle_gamma   90.00
#
_symmetry.space_group_name_H-M   'P 1'
#
loop_
_entity.id
_entity.type
_entity.pdbx_description
1 polymer ?
#
loop_
_entity_poly.entity_id
_entity_poly.type
_entity_poly.pdbx_seq_one_letter_code
_entity_poly.pdbx_strand_id
1 'polypeptide(L)'
;MVPTYQDAEMILKLYDQFESERLRAAKVWFGRELSSESINPEAFWTRFPKGSEGYTHFVALYGFFEMVGVLHKNGLIHPDLLFDMWFINGFYQKMYPIIADWRAQGDIHIAENFERLAVAELDWIRKHKGAEFVPQVSYAGH
;
A
#
# COMPACT_ATOMS: atom_id res chain seq x y z
N MET A 1 -14.82 -5.37 -17.41
CA MET A 1 -14.31 -6.59 -18.07
C MET A 1 -14.64 -7.76 -17.15
N VAL A 2 -14.65 -9.00 -17.63
CA VAL A 2 -14.77 -10.17 -16.75
C VAL A 2 -13.35 -10.62 -16.39
N PRO A 3 -13.05 -10.95 -15.12
CA PRO A 3 -11.73 -11.47 -14.75
C PRO A 3 -11.35 -12.72 -15.54
N THR A 4 -10.08 -12.86 -15.87
CA THR A 4 -9.55 -14.00 -16.65
C THR A 4 -8.71 -14.95 -15.78
N TYR A 5 -8.40 -16.14 -16.31
CA TYR A 5 -7.46 -17.06 -15.65
C TYR A 5 -6.06 -16.44 -15.50
N GLN A 6 -5.63 -15.58 -16.43
CA GLN A 6 -4.36 -14.88 -16.33
C GLN A 6 -4.34 -13.89 -15.15
N ASP A 7 -5.47 -13.21 -14.90
CA ASP A 7 -5.60 -12.35 -13.71
C ASP A 7 -5.51 -13.18 -12.43
N ALA A 8 -6.17 -14.34 -12.39
CA ALA A 8 -6.11 -15.25 -11.25
C ALA A 8 -4.68 -15.77 -10.98
N GLU A 9 -3.95 -16.15 -12.03
CA GLU A 9 -2.54 -16.55 -11.91
C GLU A 9 -1.66 -15.42 -11.37
N MET A 10 -1.90 -14.18 -11.81
CA MET A 10 -1.17 -13.02 -11.29
C MET A 10 -1.46 -12.83 -9.80
N ILE A 11 -2.73 -12.92 -9.39
CA ILE A 11 -3.13 -12.84 -7.98
C ILE A 11 -2.45 -13.92 -7.13
N LEU A 12 -2.41 -15.17 -7.60
CA LEU A 12 -1.73 -16.26 -6.88
C LEU A 12 -0.22 -16.00 -6.71
N LYS A 13 0.45 -15.48 -7.74
CA LYS A 13 1.88 -15.11 -7.67
C LYS A 13 2.12 -13.98 -6.68
N LEU A 14 1.27 -12.95 -6.70
CA LEU A 14 1.39 -11.85 -5.75
C LEU A 14 1.09 -12.30 -4.32
N TYR A 15 0.14 -13.22 -4.13
CA TYR A 15 -0.16 -13.82 -2.82
C TYR A 15 1.03 -14.59 -2.27
N ASP A 16 1.67 -15.44 -3.07
CA ASP A 16 2.89 -16.17 -2.67
C ASP A 16 4.01 -15.20 -2.28
N GLN A 17 4.23 -14.13 -3.07
CA GLN A 17 5.18 -13.09 -2.71
C GLN A 17 4.82 -12.39 -1.40
N PHE A 18 3.55 -12.00 -1.23
CA PHE A 18 3.05 -11.34 -0.02
C PHE A 18 3.20 -12.20 1.24
N GLU A 19 3.23 -13.52 1.05
CA GLU A 19 3.46 -14.53 2.07
C GLU A 19 4.93 -14.97 2.21
N SER A 20 5.86 -14.39 1.45
CA SER A 20 7.29 -14.62 1.65
C SER A 20 7.72 -14.24 3.08
N GLU A 21 8.77 -14.90 3.59
CA GLU A 21 9.30 -14.63 4.94
C GLU A 21 9.63 -13.14 5.15
N ARG A 22 10.18 -12.49 4.13
CA ARG A 22 10.50 -11.06 4.13
C ARG A 22 9.27 -10.19 4.34
N LEU A 23 8.18 -10.44 3.60
CA LEU A 23 6.96 -9.65 3.72
C LEU A 23 6.15 -10.02 4.95
N ARG A 24 6.16 -11.28 5.40
CA ARG A 24 5.60 -11.66 6.70
C ARG A 24 6.26 -10.91 7.86
N ALA A 25 7.59 -10.88 7.90
CA ALA A 25 8.33 -10.12 8.92
C ALA A 25 7.99 -8.62 8.85
N ALA A 26 7.91 -8.05 7.65
CA ALA A 26 7.55 -6.65 7.47
C ALA A 26 6.11 -6.35 7.92
N LYS A 27 5.13 -7.24 7.66
CA LYS A 27 3.74 -7.12 8.14
C LYS A 27 3.65 -7.17 9.66
N VAL A 28 4.40 -8.08 10.30
CA VAL A 28 4.47 -8.17 11.77
C VAL A 28 5.06 -6.89 12.35
N TRP A 29 6.18 -6.41 11.78
CA TRP A 29 6.78 -5.14 12.16
C TRP A 29 5.82 -3.97 11.97
N PHE A 30 5.12 -3.89 10.84
CA PHE A 30 4.13 -2.85 10.55
C PHE A 30 3.01 -2.84 11.60
N GLY A 31 2.45 -4.01 11.91
CA GLY A 31 1.40 -4.14 12.92
C GLY A 31 1.88 -3.78 14.33
N ARG A 32 3.16 -3.97 14.64
CA ARG A 32 3.73 -3.61 15.94
C ARG A 32 4.06 -2.12 16.03
N GLU A 33 4.73 -1.58 15.02
CA GLU A 33 5.36 -0.26 15.07
C GLU A 33 4.52 0.86 14.48
N LEU A 34 3.66 0.55 13.50
CA LEU A 34 2.79 1.51 12.82
C LEU A 34 1.31 1.30 13.19
N SER A 35 1.03 0.71 14.36
CA SER A 35 -0.33 0.48 14.85
C SER A 35 -1.05 1.74 15.32
N SER A 36 -0.33 2.78 15.75
CA SER A 36 -0.93 4.02 16.26
C SER A 36 -1.63 4.82 15.16
N GLU A 37 -2.72 5.49 15.53
CA GLU A 37 -3.54 6.28 14.60
C GLU A 37 -2.83 7.52 14.02
N SER A 38 -1.71 7.92 14.62
CA SER A 38 -0.87 9.01 14.12
C SER A 38 0.61 8.68 14.31
N ILE A 39 1.32 8.46 13.21
CA ILE A 39 2.78 8.34 13.23
C ILE A 39 3.35 9.72 12.92
N ASN A 40 4.14 10.24 13.85
CA ASN A 40 4.94 11.44 13.61
C ASN A 40 6.15 11.07 12.70
N PRO A 41 6.30 11.68 11.51
CA PRO A 41 7.40 11.34 10.60
C PRO A 41 8.80 11.60 11.17
N GLU A 42 9.00 12.66 11.93
CA GLU A 42 10.29 12.96 12.59
C GLU A 42 10.66 11.86 13.60
N ALA A 43 9.68 11.44 14.41
CA ALA A 43 9.87 10.34 15.35
C ALA A 43 10.14 9.01 14.61
N PHE A 44 9.50 8.79 13.46
CA PHE A 44 9.75 7.63 12.62
C PHE A 44 11.21 7.61 12.14
N TRP A 45 11.71 8.70 11.55
CA TRP A 45 13.08 8.76 11.03
C TRP A 45 14.14 8.68 12.12
N THR A 46 13.85 9.21 13.31
CA THR A 46 14.72 9.09 14.48
C THR A 46 14.83 7.64 14.94
N ARG A 47 13.70 6.92 14.99
CA ARG A 47 13.63 5.54 15.47
C ARG A 47 14.08 4.52 14.44
N PHE A 48 13.78 4.76 13.17
CA PHE A 48 14.04 3.87 12.04
C PHE A 48 14.83 4.62 10.95
N PRO A 49 16.09 5.01 11.24
CA PRO A 49 16.92 5.70 10.25
C PRO A 49 17.17 4.80 9.04
N LYS A 50 17.53 5.42 7.90
CA LYS A 50 17.86 4.70 6.66
C LYS A 50 18.94 3.65 6.93
N GLY A 51 18.69 2.41 6.50
CA GLY A 51 19.57 1.25 6.73
C GLY A 51 19.27 0.46 8.01
N SER A 52 18.41 0.96 8.90
CA SER A 52 17.90 0.17 10.04
C SER A 52 17.01 -0.98 9.58
N GLU A 53 16.79 -1.95 10.49
CA GLU A 53 15.85 -3.05 10.27
C GLU A 53 14.42 -2.55 10.05
N GLY A 54 13.96 -1.59 10.86
CA GLY A 54 12.62 -1.01 10.70
C GLY A 54 12.44 -0.27 9.38
N TYR A 55 13.46 0.48 8.95
CA TYR A 55 13.46 1.07 7.61
C TYR A 55 13.40 0.00 6.51
N THR A 56 14.12 -1.11 6.69
CA THR A 56 14.12 -2.24 5.74
C THR A 56 12.74 -2.89 5.61
N HIS A 57 12.01 -3.06 6.73
CA HIS A 57 10.63 -3.53 6.71
C HIS A 57 9.67 -2.54 6.06
N PHE A 58 9.81 -1.24 6.38
CA PHE A 58 9.03 -0.19 5.76
C PHE A 58 9.17 -0.21 4.24
N VAL A 59 10.40 -0.20 3.72
CA VAL A 59 10.63 -0.20 2.26
C VAL A 59 10.23 -1.52 1.59
N ALA A 60 10.24 -2.64 2.31
CA ALA A 60 9.76 -3.92 1.77
C ALA A 60 8.25 -3.89 1.50
N LEU A 61 7.45 -3.42 2.46
CA LEU A 61 6.00 -3.30 2.29
C LEU A 61 5.64 -2.24 1.25
N TYR A 62 6.26 -1.06 1.37
CA TYR A 62 6.11 0.01 0.40
C TYR A 62 6.41 -0.49 -1.02
N GLY A 63 7.58 -1.08 -1.24
CA GLY A 63 8.01 -1.52 -2.57
C GLY A 63 7.12 -2.60 -3.17
N PHE A 64 6.56 -3.49 -2.34
CA PHE A 64 5.59 -4.48 -2.80
C PHE A 64 4.34 -3.81 -3.38
N PHE A 65 3.71 -2.90 -2.64
CA PHE A 65 2.52 -2.22 -3.13
C PHE A 65 2.79 -1.23 -4.26
N GLU A 66 3.98 -0.62 -4.31
CA GLU A 66 4.43 0.19 -5.44
C GLU A 66 4.43 -0.63 -6.73
N MET A 67 5.00 -1.84 -6.70
CA MET A 67 4.97 -2.79 -7.82
C MET A 67 3.54 -3.19 -8.19
N VAL A 68 2.68 -3.53 -7.22
CA VAL A 68 1.27 -3.87 -7.50
C VAL A 68 0.55 -2.70 -8.16
N GLY A 69 0.82 -1.46 -7.72
CA GLY A 69 0.29 -0.25 -8.33
C GLY A 69 0.71 -0.09 -9.79
N VAL A 70 1.96 -0.44 -10.13
CA VAL A 70 2.43 -0.48 -11.52
C VAL A 70 1.67 -1.52 -12.35
N LEU A 71 1.44 -2.72 -11.82
CA LEU A 71 0.69 -3.76 -12.53
C LEU A 71 -0.77 -3.33 -12.76
N HIS A 72 -1.42 -2.80 -11.73
CA HIS A 72 -2.80 -2.32 -11.79
C HIS A 72 -2.97 -1.17 -12.80
N LYS A 73 -2.11 -0.12 -12.74
CA LYS A 73 -2.25 1.05 -13.64
C LYS A 73 -2.06 0.70 -15.12
N ASN A 74 -1.37 -0.42 -15.41
CA ASN A 74 -1.18 -0.92 -16.78
C ASN A 74 -2.21 -1.98 -17.19
N GLY A 75 -3.24 -2.23 -16.38
CA GLY A 75 -4.30 -3.19 -16.68
C GLY A 75 -3.86 -4.65 -16.69
N LEU A 76 -2.78 -4.98 -15.97
CA LEU A 76 -2.24 -6.34 -15.90
C LEU A 76 -2.87 -7.20 -14.79
N ILE A 77 -3.76 -6.60 -13.99
CA ILE A 77 -4.51 -7.26 -12.92
C ILE A 77 -5.92 -6.69 -12.89
N HIS A 78 -6.92 -7.57 -12.93
CA HIS A 78 -8.31 -7.16 -12.78
C HIS A 78 -8.59 -6.54 -11.38
N PRO A 79 -9.15 -5.32 -11.31
CA PRO A 79 -9.43 -4.62 -10.05
C PRO A 79 -10.31 -5.42 -9.07
N ASP A 80 -11.35 -6.09 -9.57
CA ASP A 80 -12.26 -6.86 -8.70
C ASP A 80 -11.53 -7.98 -7.94
N LEU A 81 -10.64 -8.75 -8.59
CA LEU A 81 -9.87 -9.77 -7.89
C LEU A 81 -8.90 -9.17 -6.87
N LEU A 82 -8.33 -8.01 -7.18
CA LEU A 82 -7.36 -7.34 -6.33
C LEU A 82 -8.02 -6.74 -5.07
N PHE A 83 -9.07 -5.94 -5.26
CA PHE A 83 -9.70 -5.16 -4.19
C PHE A 83 -10.78 -5.93 -3.41
N ASP A 84 -11.30 -7.05 -3.91
CA ASP A 84 -12.08 -7.96 -3.06
C ASP A 84 -11.21 -8.78 -2.11
N MET A 85 -9.97 -9.07 -2.50
CA MET A 85 -9.06 -9.89 -1.69
C MET A 85 -8.21 -9.07 -0.71
N TRP A 86 -7.74 -7.88 -1.13
CA TRP A 86 -6.80 -7.09 -0.34
C TRP A 86 -7.33 -5.72 0.05
N PHE A 87 -6.98 -5.33 1.28
CA PHE A 87 -7.23 -4.01 1.82
C PHE A 87 -5.97 -3.14 1.72
N ILE A 88 -5.81 -2.43 0.60
CA ILE A 88 -4.61 -1.63 0.29
C ILE A 88 -4.48 -0.45 1.26
N ASN A 89 -5.61 0.19 1.56
CA ASN A 89 -5.73 1.29 2.51
C ASN A 89 -5.36 0.93 3.95
N GLY A 90 -5.45 -0.36 4.31
CA GLY A 90 -4.95 -0.87 5.59
C GLY A 90 -3.45 -0.63 5.80
N PHE A 91 -2.70 -0.43 4.71
CA PHE A 91 -1.28 -0.11 4.73
C PHE A 91 -1.03 1.36 4.38
N TYR A 92 -1.54 1.82 3.23
CA TYR A 92 -1.14 3.11 2.68
C TYR A 92 -1.48 4.29 3.61
N GLN A 93 -2.67 4.30 4.21
CA GLN A 93 -3.09 5.39 5.11
C GLN A 93 -2.12 5.60 6.27
N LYS A 94 -1.57 4.52 6.83
CA LYS A 94 -0.62 4.55 7.96
C LYS A 94 0.78 4.94 7.51
N MET A 95 1.18 4.56 6.31
CA MET A 95 2.49 4.89 5.75
C MET A 95 2.53 6.31 5.17
N TYR A 96 1.37 6.88 4.81
CA TYR A 96 1.28 8.17 4.11
C TYR A 96 2.01 9.32 4.81
N PRO A 97 1.89 9.56 6.13
CA PRO A 97 2.61 10.66 6.77
C PRO A 97 4.13 10.58 6.58
N ILE A 98 4.69 9.35 6.65
CA ILE A 98 6.12 9.08 6.45
C ILE A 98 6.50 9.29 4.98
N ILE A 99 5.68 8.79 4.05
CA ILE A 99 5.88 8.95 2.60
C ILE A 99 5.84 10.42 2.21
N ALA A 100 4.86 11.19 2.70
CA ALA A 100 4.70 12.60 2.43
C ALA A 100 5.91 13.42 2.93
N ASP A 101 6.38 13.14 4.14
CA ASP A 101 7.61 13.74 4.68
C ASP A 101 8.83 13.37 3.82
N TRP A 102 8.96 12.10 3.41
CA TRP A 102 10.05 11.67 2.54
C TRP A 102 10.05 12.41 1.20
N ARG A 103 8.88 12.60 0.59
CA ARG A 103 8.75 13.38 -0.66
C ARG A 103 9.20 14.83 -0.49
N ALA A 104 8.86 15.45 0.65
CA ALA A 104 9.27 16.82 0.96
C ALA A 104 10.81 17.00 1.04
N GLN A 105 11.56 15.90 1.22
CA GLN A 105 13.02 15.91 1.24
C GLN A 105 13.67 15.90 -0.16
N GLY A 106 12.90 15.73 -1.25
CA GLY A 106 13.41 16.05 -2.61
C GLY A 106 12.94 15.17 -3.77
N ASP A 107 12.38 13.99 -3.53
CA ASP A 107 11.84 13.14 -4.60
C ASP A 107 10.32 12.98 -4.45
N ILE A 108 9.58 13.70 -5.29
CA ILE A 108 8.12 13.72 -5.29
C ILE A 108 7.50 12.39 -5.74
N HIS A 109 8.27 11.51 -6.41
CA HIS A 109 7.76 10.27 -6.99
C HIS A 109 7.77 9.08 -6.02
N ILE A 110 8.28 9.26 -4.80
CA ILE A 110 8.29 8.19 -3.79
C ILE A 110 6.86 7.68 -3.59
N ALA A 111 6.63 6.37 -3.77
CA ALA A 111 5.33 5.74 -3.58
C ALA A 111 4.17 6.27 -4.44
N GLU A 112 4.46 6.87 -5.61
CA GLU A 112 3.42 7.38 -6.50
C GLU A 112 2.44 6.29 -6.97
N ASN A 113 2.90 5.05 -7.20
CA ASN A 113 2.03 3.99 -7.71
C ASN A 113 1.31 3.26 -6.59
N PHE A 114 1.90 3.18 -5.41
CA PHE A 114 1.19 2.76 -4.20
C PHE A 114 0.04 3.72 -3.88
N GLU A 115 0.26 5.04 -3.97
CA GLU A 115 -0.81 6.02 -3.78
C GLU A 115 -1.93 5.87 -4.80
N ARG A 116 -1.58 5.75 -6.10
CA ARG A 116 -2.55 5.50 -7.16
C ARG A 116 -3.36 4.23 -6.91
N LEU A 117 -2.71 3.18 -6.40
CA LEU A 117 -3.37 1.93 -6.04
C LEU A 117 -4.35 2.12 -4.88
N ALA A 118 -3.95 2.87 -3.85
CA ALA A 118 -4.78 3.16 -2.69
C ALA A 118 -5.99 4.03 -3.06
N VAL A 119 -5.82 5.02 -3.94
CA VAL A 119 -6.94 5.82 -4.49
C VAL A 119 -7.87 4.96 -5.34
N ALA A 120 -7.31 4.08 -6.20
CA ALA A 120 -8.10 3.19 -7.03
C ALA A 120 -8.98 2.24 -6.21
N GLU A 121 -8.52 1.79 -5.03
CA GLU A 121 -9.34 1.02 -4.10
C GLU A 121 -10.55 1.83 -3.59
N LEU A 122 -10.35 3.11 -3.21
CA LEU A 122 -11.45 3.98 -2.76
C LEU A 122 -12.51 4.16 -3.85
N ASP A 123 -12.08 4.37 -5.09
CA ASP A 123 -12.97 4.49 -6.25
C ASP A 123 -13.70 3.18 -6.54
N TRP A 124 -12.99 2.06 -6.42
CA TRP A 124 -13.57 0.73 -6.58
C TRP A 124 -14.62 0.44 -5.51
N ILE A 125 -14.35 0.76 -4.22
CA ILE A 125 -15.32 0.64 -3.12
C ILE A 125 -16.54 1.51 -3.39
N ARG A 126 -16.33 2.78 -3.77
CA ARG A 126 -17.43 3.71 -4.07
C ARG A 126 -18.36 3.15 -5.15
N LYS A 127 -17.77 2.57 -6.20
CA LYS A 127 -18.51 2.04 -7.35
C LYS A 127 -19.24 0.72 -7.06
N HIS A 128 -18.61 -0.21 -6.33
CA HIS A 128 -19.13 -1.57 -6.17
C HIS A 128 -19.84 -1.82 -4.85
N LYS A 129 -19.49 -1.07 -3.80
CA LYS A 129 -20.02 -1.24 -2.44
C LYS A 129 -20.90 -0.07 -2.02
N GLY A 130 -20.57 1.16 -2.47
CA GLY A 130 -21.32 2.38 -2.15
C GLY A 130 -20.43 3.46 -1.53
N ALA A 131 -20.85 4.72 -1.61
CA ALA A 131 -20.07 5.86 -1.12
C ALA A 131 -19.93 5.87 0.40
N GLU A 132 -20.91 5.34 1.12
CA GLU A 132 -20.95 5.19 2.57
C GLU A 132 -19.90 4.20 3.11
N PHE A 133 -19.37 3.32 2.26
CA PHE A 133 -18.34 2.35 2.63
C PHE A 133 -16.92 2.83 2.32
N VAL A 134 -16.75 3.99 1.69
CA VAL A 134 -15.43 4.53 1.37
C VAL A 134 -14.77 5.02 2.67
N PRO A 135 -13.60 4.47 3.06
CA PRO A 135 -12.94 4.89 4.29
C PRO A 135 -12.47 6.35 4.18
N GLN A 136 -12.53 7.05 5.30
CA GLN A 136 -11.98 8.40 5.42
C GLN A 136 -10.46 8.32 5.55
N VAL A 137 -9.75 8.98 4.65
CA VAL A 137 -8.28 8.94 4.57
C VAL A 137 -7.70 10.34 4.48
N SER A 138 -6.49 10.55 5.00
CA SER A 138 -5.86 11.88 5.11
C SER A 138 -5.16 12.35 3.82
N TYR A 139 -4.98 11.46 2.85
CA TYR A 139 -4.23 11.72 1.62
C TYR A 139 -5.14 11.91 0.40
N ALA A 140 -6.39 11.47 0.47
CA ALA A 140 -7.39 11.75 -0.53
C ALA A 140 -8.15 13.02 -0.11
N GLY A 141 -7.59 14.18 -0.45
CA GLY A 141 -8.23 15.47 -0.24
C GLY A 141 -9.25 15.79 -1.35
N HIS A 142 -10.52 15.76 -0.96
CA HIS A 142 -11.77 16.34 -1.51
C HIS A 142 -11.96 16.43 -3.04
#